data_AF-A0A2K0T2C2-F1
#
_entry.id   AF-A0A2K0T2C2-F1
#
_cell.length_a   1.000
_cell.length_b   1.000
_cell.length_c   1.000
_cell.angle_alpha   90.00
_cell.angle_beta   90.00
_cell.angle_gamma   90.00
#
_symmetry.space_group_name_H-M   'P 1'
#
loop_
_entity.id
_entity.type
_entity.pdbx_description
1 polymer ?
#
loop_
_entity_poly.entity_id
_entity_poly.type
_entity_poly.pdbx_seq_one_letter_code
_entity_poly.pdbx_strand_id
1 'polypeptide(L)'
;MNSTKRKFNALLQGLSSPRASTDSDSPATMFGNRAASTKAVDYEALLQKRRRLGFPESTAPRLDNPVSPSLSSLATSIRRTVSDATTPKVRRDGSARYSPGDREELLKRLATFQEITDWMPKPDRVNEVEWAKRGWVCQGKERVRCLLCHKELVVKLKKEAGDKELDALTAAEVEAALVDKYAELIVSAHQSDCLWKRRGCDDSLLRLSFMSSKAAIDALRQRYVELCAREPFIPYEFNLHLPEDLILDDVVDQLSPDFFTNEQSVTNTPNRAALALALFGWQGLTNTRIGAVANTASCHTCQRRLGLWMFKSKEVDESGKIIVPAPMDYLDPEREHRFFCPWKNAAAQSRGHATQSSSESTDMPAWKMLLQSIKNESDLRMVYEGRARSPSKLTAKGSSTPHKTPTRPGGSGHTPQISVDLSVDGDDDDATRDTKEKERWTRLRKVKSMFGTKKLRGSVSSRPDTAASIKSNRSIKGD
;
A
#
# COMPACT_ATOMS: atom_id res chain seq x y z
N MET A 1 -45.17 23.43 -5.77
CA MET A 1 -44.18 22.75 -4.90
C MET A 1 -44.31 21.21 -4.83
N ASN A 2 -45.49 20.59 -5.03
CA ASN A 2 -45.62 19.11 -4.85
C ASN A 2 -45.13 18.24 -6.03
N SER A 3 -44.89 18.80 -7.21
CA SER A 3 -44.47 18.03 -8.40
C SER A 3 -43.01 17.57 -8.34
N THR A 4 -42.10 18.43 -7.88
CA THR A 4 -40.66 18.11 -7.73
C THR A 4 -40.41 17.01 -6.69
N LYS A 5 -41.05 17.08 -5.51
CA LYS A 5 -40.97 16.00 -4.50
C LYS A 5 -41.47 14.63 -5.02
N ARG A 6 -42.54 14.60 -5.82
CA ARG A 6 -43.04 13.35 -6.42
C ARG A 6 -42.07 12.79 -7.48
N LYS A 7 -41.49 13.66 -8.32
CA LYS A 7 -40.48 13.26 -9.33
C LYS A 7 -39.18 12.77 -8.68
N PHE A 8 -38.73 13.42 -7.60
CA PHE A 8 -37.57 13.00 -6.81
C PHE A 8 -37.79 11.61 -6.18
N ASN A 9 -38.94 11.39 -5.53
CA ASN A 9 -39.28 10.09 -4.94
C ASN A 9 -39.40 8.97 -5.99
N ALA A 10 -39.93 9.26 -7.19
CA ALA A 10 -39.96 8.30 -8.29
C ALA A 10 -38.54 7.90 -8.76
N LEU A 11 -37.61 8.85 -8.81
CA LEU A 11 -36.20 8.59 -9.14
C LEU A 11 -35.54 7.67 -8.08
N LEU A 12 -35.78 7.94 -6.79
CA LEU A 12 -35.28 7.11 -5.68
C LEU A 12 -35.82 5.68 -5.70
N GLN A 13 -37.09 5.50 -6.05
CA GLN A 13 -37.71 4.17 -6.17
C GLN A 13 -37.13 3.36 -7.34
N GLY A 14 -36.75 4.02 -8.44
CA GLY A 14 -36.09 3.38 -9.59
C GLY A 14 -34.73 2.74 -9.28
N LEU A 15 -34.02 3.21 -8.24
CA LEU A 15 -32.71 2.66 -7.83
C LEU A 15 -32.81 1.35 -7.03
N SER A 16 -34.00 0.99 -6.54
CA SER A 16 -34.17 -0.05 -5.50
C SER A 16 -34.86 -1.33 -5.98
N SER A 17 -35.26 -1.42 -7.26
CA SER A 17 -36.11 -2.50 -7.76
C SER A 17 -35.44 -3.27 -8.92
N PRO A 18 -35.28 -4.61 -8.84
CA PRO A 18 -34.81 -5.41 -9.97
C PRO A 18 -35.91 -5.47 -11.02
N ARG A 19 -35.68 -4.87 -12.20
CA ARG A 19 -36.64 -4.91 -13.31
C ARG A 19 -36.64 -6.31 -13.92
N ALA A 20 -37.81 -6.94 -13.97
CA ALA A 20 -38.00 -8.19 -14.72
C ALA A 20 -37.82 -7.92 -16.23
N SER A 21 -37.20 -8.86 -16.93
CA SER A 21 -37.03 -8.82 -18.38
C SER A 21 -38.36 -9.13 -19.07
N THR A 22 -38.96 -8.12 -19.70
CA THR A 22 -40.04 -8.27 -20.67
C THR A 22 -39.62 -7.60 -21.96
N ASP A 23 -39.18 -8.39 -22.93
CA ASP A 23 -39.21 -8.01 -24.34
C ASP A 23 -39.70 -9.22 -25.13
N SER A 24 -40.88 -9.04 -25.72
CA SER A 24 -41.47 -9.93 -26.70
C SER A 24 -41.47 -9.17 -28.02
N ASP A 25 -40.59 -9.54 -28.94
CA ASP A 25 -40.97 -9.72 -30.34
C ASP A 25 -39.88 -10.45 -31.12
N SER A 26 -40.30 -11.50 -31.82
CA SER A 26 -39.48 -12.27 -32.76
C SER A 26 -40.13 -12.20 -34.14
N PRO A 27 -39.38 -11.96 -35.22
CA PRO A 27 -39.76 -12.46 -36.53
C PRO A 27 -39.25 -13.90 -36.68
N ALA A 28 -40.18 -14.84 -36.90
CA ALA A 28 -39.84 -16.23 -37.19
C ALA A 28 -39.43 -16.41 -38.66
N THR A 29 -38.51 -17.34 -38.94
CA THR A 29 -38.64 -18.40 -39.97
C THR A 29 -37.37 -19.25 -40.06
N MET A 30 -37.53 -20.58 -39.87
CA MET A 30 -36.86 -21.72 -40.56
C MET A 30 -36.90 -22.98 -39.67
N PHE A 31 -37.93 -23.81 -39.90
CA PHE A 31 -38.03 -25.28 -39.75
C PHE A 31 -37.32 -26.06 -38.61
N GLY A 32 -38.07 -26.93 -37.92
CA GLY A 32 -37.49 -28.13 -37.28
C GLY A 32 -38.25 -28.77 -36.11
N ASN A 33 -39.42 -29.40 -36.36
CA ASN A 33 -40.15 -30.15 -35.32
C ASN A 33 -39.40 -31.40 -34.84
N ARG A 34 -39.32 -31.64 -33.50
CA ARG A 34 -40.00 -32.78 -32.83
C ARG A 34 -39.82 -32.86 -31.31
N ALA A 35 -40.81 -33.49 -30.68
CA ALA A 35 -41.17 -33.47 -29.26
C ALA A 35 -40.19 -34.11 -28.23
N ALA A 36 -40.16 -33.48 -27.06
CA ALA A 36 -40.14 -33.99 -25.68
C ALA A 36 -39.79 -35.48 -25.37
N SER A 37 -38.93 -35.65 -24.35
CA SER A 37 -39.27 -36.45 -23.14
C SER A 37 -38.27 -36.22 -21.99
N THR A 38 -38.77 -36.06 -20.77
CA THR A 38 -37.98 -35.94 -19.53
C THR A 38 -37.83 -37.29 -18.83
N LYS A 39 -36.63 -37.69 -18.42
CA LYS A 39 -36.42 -38.64 -17.30
C LYS A 39 -35.21 -38.28 -16.44
N ALA A 40 -35.37 -38.46 -15.14
CA ALA A 40 -34.34 -38.25 -14.13
C ALA A 40 -33.23 -39.31 -14.22
N VAL A 41 -32.02 -38.96 -13.78
CA VAL A 41 -30.90 -39.89 -13.68
C VAL A 41 -30.79 -40.39 -12.25
N ASP A 42 -30.80 -41.72 -12.11
CA ASP A 42 -30.81 -42.44 -10.85
C ASP A 42 -29.42 -42.44 -10.17
N TYR A 43 -29.38 -42.05 -8.90
CA TYR A 43 -28.16 -41.93 -8.09
C TYR A 43 -27.69 -43.30 -7.54
N GLU A 44 -28.57 -44.29 -7.48
CA GLU A 44 -28.32 -45.57 -6.79
C GLU A 44 -27.37 -46.49 -7.59
N ALA A 45 -27.36 -46.37 -8.92
CA ALA A 45 -26.51 -47.16 -9.82
C ALA A 45 -24.99 -46.89 -9.69
N LEU A 46 -24.58 -45.76 -9.12
CA LEU A 46 -23.15 -45.41 -8.95
C LEU A 46 -22.51 -45.96 -7.66
N LEU A 47 -23.31 -46.40 -6.68
CA LEU A 47 -22.78 -46.84 -5.38
C LEU A 47 -22.37 -48.32 -5.33
N GLN A 48 -22.68 -49.12 -6.37
CA GLN A 48 -22.45 -50.57 -6.34
C GLN A 48 -21.16 -51.05 -7.04
N LYS A 49 -20.33 -50.14 -7.59
CA LYS A 49 -19.12 -50.50 -8.37
C LYS A 49 -17.77 -50.39 -7.61
N ARG A 50 -17.75 -50.62 -6.30
CA ARG A 50 -16.52 -50.80 -5.49
C ARG A 50 -16.55 -52.07 -4.63
N ARG A 51 -16.19 -53.21 -5.22
CA ARG A 51 -15.71 -54.41 -4.51
C ARG A 51 -15.00 -55.36 -5.49
N ARG A 52 -14.01 -56.13 -5.00
CA ARG A 52 -13.02 -56.98 -5.74
C ARG A 52 -11.89 -56.13 -6.38
N LEU A 53 -10.60 -56.48 -6.37
CA LEU A 53 -9.85 -57.71 -6.01
C LEU A 53 -8.65 -57.39 -5.07
N GLY A 54 -7.86 -58.39 -4.63
CA GLY A 54 -6.74 -58.22 -3.66
C GLY A 54 -5.33 -58.64 -4.15
N PHE A 55 -4.34 -58.39 -3.28
CA PHE A 55 -2.93 -58.89 -3.07
C PHE A 55 -2.23 -59.84 -4.11
N PRO A 56 -0.87 -59.95 -4.16
CA PRO A 56 0.13 -59.65 -3.08
C PRO A 56 1.49 -58.97 -3.45
N GLU A 57 2.16 -58.51 -2.38
CA GLU A 57 3.60 -58.50 -1.97
C GLU A 57 4.83 -58.50 -2.93
N SER A 58 5.88 -57.83 -2.45
CA SER A 58 7.33 -57.92 -2.78
C SER A 58 7.91 -57.20 -4.02
N THR A 59 8.71 -56.16 -3.78
CA THR A 59 10.14 -56.03 -4.18
C THR A 59 10.68 -54.64 -3.78
N ALA A 60 11.85 -54.55 -3.16
CA ALA A 60 12.52 -53.28 -2.82
C ALA A 60 14.03 -53.32 -3.12
N PRO A 61 14.57 -52.24 -3.70
CA PRO A 61 15.91 -51.74 -3.37
C PRO A 61 15.83 -50.23 -2.98
N ARG A 62 16.35 -49.80 -1.84
CA ARG A 62 17.77 -49.63 -1.41
C ARG A 62 18.41 -48.32 -1.89
N LEU A 63 19.20 -47.76 -0.98
CA LEU A 63 19.74 -46.39 -0.95
C LEU A 63 21.04 -46.28 -1.74
N ASP A 64 21.36 -45.05 -2.17
CA ASP A 64 22.72 -44.51 -2.09
C ASP A 64 22.68 -42.99 -1.82
N ASN A 65 23.72 -42.49 -1.16
CA ASN A 65 23.95 -41.12 -0.65
C ASN A 65 25.48 -40.87 -0.82
N PRO A 66 26.05 -39.64 -0.92
CA PRO A 66 26.21 -38.80 0.29
C PRO A 66 26.43 -37.24 0.13
N VAL A 67 26.06 -36.50 1.20
CA VAL A 67 26.81 -35.40 1.87
C VAL A 67 27.11 -34.08 1.08
N SER A 68 26.42 -32.94 1.33
CA SER A 68 26.53 -31.90 2.42
C SER A 68 27.57 -30.77 2.15
N PRO A 69 27.65 -29.65 2.93
CA PRO A 69 26.72 -29.02 3.90
C PRO A 69 26.46 -27.50 3.68
N SER A 70 25.38 -26.95 4.25
CA SER A 70 25.38 -25.58 4.83
C SER A 70 24.17 -25.37 5.77
N LEU A 71 24.45 -24.82 6.96
CA LEU A 71 23.53 -24.45 8.05
C LEU A 71 23.93 -23.02 8.48
N SER A 72 23.10 -22.11 9.01
CA SER A 72 21.71 -22.17 9.50
C SER A 72 21.17 -20.73 9.62
N SER A 73 19.85 -20.54 9.57
CA SER A 73 19.18 -19.47 10.34
C SER A 73 17.75 -19.90 10.70
N LEU A 74 17.38 -19.78 11.98
CA LEU A 74 16.12 -20.31 12.55
C LEU A 74 15.42 -19.27 13.42
N ALA A 75 14.14 -19.03 13.13
CA ALA A 75 13.09 -18.52 14.04
C ALA A 75 11.74 -18.50 13.27
N THR A 76 11.19 -19.65 12.86
CA THR A 76 10.25 -20.47 13.66
C THR A 76 8.96 -19.76 14.07
N SER A 77 7.83 -20.15 13.47
CA SER A 77 6.55 -20.21 14.20
C SER A 77 5.71 -21.42 13.76
N ILE A 78 5.58 -22.33 14.72
CA ILE A 78 4.98 -23.67 14.76
C ILE A 78 3.72 -23.84 13.88
N ARG A 79 3.71 -24.89 13.04
CA ARG A 79 2.48 -25.64 12.69
C ARG A 79 2.64 -27.10 13.14
N ARG A 80 1.65 -27.62 13.87
CA ARG A 80 1.57 -29.07 14.14
C ARG A 80 1.06 -29.78 12.89
N THR A 81 1.89 -30.64 12.30
CA THR A 81 1.50 -31.55 11.23
C THR A 81 1.08 -32.89 11.83
N VAL A 82 -0.22 -33.20 11.77
CA VAL A 82 -0.66 -34.59 11.67
C VAL A 82 -0.85 -34.88 10.19
N SER A 83 0.04 -35.70 9.65
CA SER A 83 0.04 -36.09 8.25
C SER A 83 -0.80 -37.35 8.10
N ASP A 84 -2.00 -37.21 7.54
CA ASP A 84 -2.63 -38.32 6.82
C ASP A 84 -3.11 -37.84 5.45
N ALA A 85 -2.80 -38.63 4.44
CA ALA A 85 -2.72 -38.19 3.06
C ALA A 85 -3.59 -39.08 2.15
N THR A 86 -4.91 -38.87 2.17
CA THR A 86 -5.80 -39.14 1.02
C THR A 86 -7.05 -38.25 1.10
N THR A 87 -6.92 -37.00 0.68
CA THR A 87 -8.07 -36.19 0.25
C THR A 87 -7.73 -35.49 -1.08
N PRO A 88 -8.65 -35.42 -2.04
CA PRO A 88 -8.38 -34.70 -3.29
C PRO A 88 -8.13 -33.23 -2.96
N LYS A 89 -7.08 -32.64 -3.55
CA LYS A 89 -6.78 -31.21 -3.42
C LYS A 89 -7.90 -30.39 -4.07
N VAL A 90 -8.96 -30.12 -3.33
CA VAL A 90 -9.84 -28.98 -3.60
C VAL A 90 -8.95 -27.76 -3.57
N ARG A 91 -8.71 -27.15 -4.74
CA ARG A 91 -8.03 -25.86 -4.82
C ARG A 91 -8.89 -24.87 -4.03
N ARG A 92 -8.43 -24.45 -2.84
CA ARG A 92 -8.93 -23.24 -2.17
C ARG A 92 -8.39 -22.01 -2.90
N ASP A 93 -8.75 -21.90 -4.17
CA ASP A 93 -8.42 -20.79 -5.07
C ASP A 93 -9.57 -19.76 -5.03
N GLY A 94 -9.93 -19.39 -3.80
CA GLY A 94 -10.91 -18.34 -3.52
C GLY A 94 -10.25 -17.37 -2.57
N SER A 95 -9.91 -16.17 -3.06
CA SER A 95 -9.52 -15.07 -2.18
C SER A 95 -10.64 -14.82 -1.17
N ALA A 96 -10.26 -14.39 0.03
CA ALA A 96 -11.24 -14.15 1.09
C ALA A 96 -12.14 -12.96 0.69
N ARG A 97 -13.37 -13.28 0.25
CA ARG A 97 -14.39 -12.32 -0.25
C ARG A 97 -14.73 -11.18 0.73
N TYR A 98 -14.32 -11.30 1.98
CA TYR A 98 -14.32 -10.25 2.99
C TYR A 98 -12.90 -10.09 3.57
N SER A 99 -12.17 -9.08 3.07
CA SER A 99 -10.81 -8.75 3.48
C SER A 99 -10.66 -7.22 3.64
N PRO A 100 -11.20 -6.63 4.73
CA PRO A 100 -11.20 -5.17 4.94
C PRO A 100 -9.84 -4.60 5.40
N GLY A 101 -8.94 -5.45 5.90
CA GLY A 101 -7.60 -5.04 6.36
C GLY A 101 -6.47 -5.40 5.39
N ASP A 102 -6.79 -5.92 4.20
CA ASP A 102 -5.82 -6.31 3.19
C ASP A 102 -5.76 -5.25 2.08
N ARG A 103 -4.59 -4.61 1.96
CA ARG A 103 -4.33 -3.54 0.98
C ARG A 103 -4.39 -4.05 -0.45
N GLU A 104 -3.86 -5.23 -0.72
CA GLU A 104 -3.81 -5.77 -2.07
C GLU A 104 -5.19 -6.21 -2.54
N GLU A 105 -6.03 -6.73 -1.63
CA GLU A 105 -7.45 -6.96 -1.93
C GLU A 105 -8.24 -5.66 -2.14
N LEU A 106 -7.90 -4.55 -1.46
CA LEU A 106 -8.48 -3.24 -1.77
C LEU A 106 -8.04 -2.73 -3.16
N LEU A 107 -6.76 -2.85 -3.49
CA LEU A 107 -6.25 -2.47 -4.81
C LEU A 107 -6.85 -3.31 -5.94
N LYS A 108 -7.06 -4.62 -5.73
CA LYS A 108 -7.79 -5.49 -6.68
C LYS A 108 -9.23 -5.04 -6.90
N ARG A 109 -9.92 -4.55 -5.85
CA ARG A 109 -11.28 -3.98 -6.00
C ARG A 109 -11.24 -2.66 -6.79
N LEU A 110 -10.35 -1.74 -6.41
CA LEU A 110 -10.12 -0.48 -7.13
C LEU A 110 -9.78 -0.69 -8.60
N ALA A 111 -9.00 -1.73 -8.91
CA ALA A 111 -8.60 -2.07 -10.27
C ALA A 111 -9.79 -2.35 -11.20
N THR A 112 -10.98 -2.71 -10.69
CA THR A 112 -12.18 -2.91 -11.51
C THR A 112 -12.76 -1.60 -12.07
N PHE A 113 -12.47 -0.45 -11.43
CA PHE A 113 -12.95 0.88 -11.85
C PHE A 113 -11.96 1.59 -12.81
N GLN A 114 -11.06 0.84 -13.45
CA GLN A 114 -10.05 1.39 -14.38
C GLN A 114 -10.61 1.75 -15.75
N GLU A 115 -11.51 0.92 -16.29
CA GLU A 115 -11.93 1.02 -17.68
C GLU A 115 -13.02 2.11 -17.84
N ILE A 116 -12.69 3.19 -18.53
CA ILE A 116 -13.52 4.40 -18.61
C ILE A 116 -14.84 4.20 -19.39
N THR A 117 -14.93 3.14 -20.19
CA THR A 117 -16.18 2.69 -20.83
C THR A 117 -17.20 2.17 -19.83
N ASP A 118 -16.70 1.61 -18.72
CA ASP A 118 -17.49 0.94 -17.69
C ASP A 118 -17.72 1.87 -16.50
N TRP A 119 -16.77 2.76 -16.18
CA TRP A 119 -16.89 3.70 -15.07
C TRP A 119 -16.26 5.06 -15.35
N MET A 120 -17.09 6.11 -15.42
CA MET A 120 -16.58 7.48 -15.41
C MET A 120 -16.19 7.91 -13.98
N PRO A 121 -15.19 8.79 -13.79
CA PRO A 121 -14.87 9.37 -12.49
C PRO A 121 -16.08 10.01 -11.80
N LYS A 122 -16.15 9.90 -10.47
CA LYS A 122 -17.25 10.42 -9.63
C LYS A 122 -16.70 11.40 -8.57
N PRO A 123 -17.50 12.35 -8.06
CA PRO A 123 -17.10 13.26 -6.98
C PRO A 123 -16.66 12.52 -5.72
N ASP A 124 -15.77 13.15 -4.95
CA ASP A 124 -14.99 12.58 -3.85
C ASP A 124 -15.80 11.71 -2.88
N ARG A 125 -17.01 12.14 -2.48
CA ARG A 125 -17.88 11.44 -1.52
C ARG A 125 -18.44 10.11 -2.03
N VAL A 126 -18.40 9.85 -3.33
CA VAL A 126 -18.95 8.66 -4.00
C VAL A 126 -18.00 8.11 -5.08
N ASN A 127 -16.71 8.36 -4.90
CA ASN A 127 -15.64 7.96 -5.80
C ASN A 127 -15.37 6.44 -5.78
N GLU A 128 -14.48 5.98 -6.66
CA GLU A 128 -14.09 4.57 -6.77
C GLU A 128 -13.60 3.97 -5.45
N VAL A 129 -12.94 4.78 -4.61
CA VAL A 129 -12.39 4.37 -3.32
C VAL A 129 -13.51 4.09 -2.31
N GLU A 130 -14.53 4.94 -2.21
CA GLU A 130 -15.61 4.72 -1.24
C GLU A 130 -16.43 3.46 -1.56
N TRP A 131 -16.66 3.18 -2.85
CA TRP A 131 -17.22 1.90 -3.29
C TRP A 131 -16.29 0.72 -2.96
N ALA A 132 -14.99 0.79 -3.32
CA ALA A 132 -14.04 -0.30 -3.10
C ALA A 132 -13.76 -0.57 -1.60
N LYS A 133 -13.73 0.46 -0.75
CA LYS A 133 -13.63 0.35 0.72
C LYS A 133 -14.80 -0.43 1.31
N ARG A 134 -16.00 -0.30 0.74
CA ARG A 134 -17.21 -1.06 1.13
C ARG A 134 -17.40 -2.37 0.35
N GLY A 135 -16.35 -2.89 -0.29
CA GLY A 135 -16.39 -4.24 -0.88
C GLY A 135 -17.19 -4.35 -2.18
N TRP A 136 -17.47 -3.22 -2.82
CA TRP A 136 -18.02 -3.16 -4.17
C TRP A 136 -16.91 -3.27 -5.22
N VAL A 137 -17.26 -3.80 -6.38
CA VAL A 137 -16.45 -3.80 -7.62
C VAL A 137 -17.30 -3.30 -8.77
N CYS A 138 -16.68 -2.65 -9.75
CA CYS A 138 -17.34 -2.31 -11.01
C CYS A 138 -17.63 -3.60 -11.80
N GLN A 139 -18.82 -3.70 -12.39
CA GLN A 139 -19.23 -4.83 -13.21
C GLN A 139 -20.09 -4.35 -14.38
N GLY A 140 -19.41 -3.88 -15.44
CA GLY A 140 -20.06 -3.27 -16.60
C GLY A 140 -20.50 -1.83 -16.35
N LYS A 141 -21.11 -1.24 -17.39
CA LYS A 141 -21.39 0.20 -17.49
C LYS A 141 -22.18 0.76 -16.32
N GLU A 142 -21.52 1.66 -15.58
CA GLU A 142 -22.02 2.42 -14.44
C GLU A 142 -22.67 1.55 -13.38
N ARG A 143 -22.14 0.33 -13.17
CA ARG A 143 -22.73 -0.68 -12.28
C ARG A 143 -21.69 -1.20 -11.30
N VAL A 144 -22.10 -1.30 -10.04
CA VAL A 144 -21.30 -1.94 -8.98
C VAL A 144 -21.99 -3.21 -8.48
N ARG A 145 -21.20 -4.23 -8.11
CA ARG A 145 -21.65 -5.43 -7.38
C ARG A 145 -20.83 -5.62 -6.11
N CYS A 146 -21.46 -6.03 -5.01
CA CYS A 146 -20.75 -6.43 -3.79
C CYS A 146 -20.16 -7.84 -3.92
N LEU A 147 -18.87 -8.02 -3.63
CA LEU A 147 -18.18 -9.32 -3.74
C LEU A 147 -18.73 -10.42 -2.81
N LEU A 148 -19.38 -10.04 -1.70
CA LEU A 148 -19.87 -10.98 -0.69
C LEU A 148 -21.36 -11.29 -0.87
N CYS A 149 -22.22 -10.27 -0.86
CA CYS A 149 -23.67 -10.45 -0.89
C CYS A 149 -24.30 -10.31 -2.29
N HIS A 150 -23.49 -10.13 -3.34
CA HIS A 150 -23.88 -10.09 -4.76
C HIS A 150 -24.98 -9.13 -5.20
N LYS A 151 -25.45 -8.25 -4.30
CA LYS A 151 -26.31 -7.12 -4.65
C LYS A 151 -25.58 -6.20 -5.62
N GLU A 152 -26.37 -5.56 -6.47
CA GLU A 152 -25.92 -4.60 -7.47
C GLU A 152 -26.60 -3.24 -7.32
N LEU A 153 -25.94 -2.20 -7.81
CA LEU A 153 -26.50 -0.87 -8.02
C LEU A 153 -26.02 -0.30 -9.35
N VAL A 154 -26.81 0.58 -9.94
CA VAL A 154 -26.41 1.43 -11.08
C VAL A 154 -26.18 2.84 -10.55
N VAL A 155 -25.05 3.46 -10.87
CA VAL A 155 -24.57 4.73 -10.30
C VAL A 155 -24.50 5.81 -11.37
N LYS A 156 -25.60 6.54 -11.54
CA LYS A 156 -25.69 7.67 -12.48
C LYS A 156 -25.85 8.99 -11.73
N LEU A 157 -24.89 9.90 -11.90
CA LEU A 157 -24.94 11.26 -11.36
C LEU A 157 -25.41 12.30 -12.38
N LYS A 158 -25.10 12.09 -13.67
CA LYS A 158 -25.58 12.94 -14.77
C LYS A 158 -26.85 12.36 -15.36
N LYS A 159 -27.83 13.23 -15.62
CA LYS A 159 -29.00 12.90 -16.43
C LYS A 159 -28.56 12.75 -17.88
N GLU A 160 -28.94 11.66 -18.54
CA GLU A 160 -28.71 11.49 -19.98
C GLU A 160 -29.49 12.59 -20.73
N ALA A 161 -28.86 13.20 -21.74
CA ALA A 161 -29.21 14.51 -22.30
C ALA A 161 -30.46 14.52 -23.21
N GLY A 162 -31.50 13.76 -22.86
CA GLY A 162 -32.72 13.59 -23.65
C GLY A 162 -33.93 14.40 -23.19
N ASP A 163 -33.87 15.10 -22.05
CA ASP A 163 -35.09 15.66 -21.43
C ASP A 163 -34.88 17.04 -20.77
N LYS A 164 -34.99 18.10 -21.59
CA LYS A 164 -35.16 19.52 -21.26
C LYS A 164 -34.04 20.24 -20.48
N GLU A 165 -33.80 21.49 -20.86
CA GLU A 165 -33.00 22.46 -20.11
C GLU A 165 -33.49 22.53 -18.65
N LEU A 166 -32.67 22.01 -17.75
CA LEU A 166 -32.69 22.35 -16.34
C LEU A 166 -31.67 23.47 -16.17
N ASP A 167 -32.07 24.55 -15.50
CA ASP A 167 -31.17 25.62 -15.10
C ASP A 167 -29.95 25.04 -14.37
N ALA A 168 -28.75 25.57 -14.66
CA ALA A 168 -27.48 25.02 -14.20
C ALA A 168 -27.41 24.91 -12.67
N LEU A 169 -28.05 25.85 -11.96
CA LEU A 169 -28.19 25.82 -10.51
C LEU A 169 -28.98 24.58 -10.04
N THR A 170 -30.12 24.30 -10.68
CA THR A 170 -30.95 23.13 -10.37
C THR A 170 -30.27 21.80 -10.74
N ALA A 171 -29.39 21.80 -11.75
CA ALA A 171 -28.59 20.63 -12.11
C ALA A 171 -27.55 20.30 -11.02
N ALA A 172 -26.86 21.31 -10.48
CA ALA A 172 -25.90 21.14 -9.39
C ALA A 172 -26.56 20.67 -8.08
N GLU A 173 -27.73 21.21 -7.73
CA GLU A 173 -28.52 20.75 -6.57
C GLU A 173 -28.95 19.28 -6.71
N VAL A 174 -29.37 18.87 -7.92
CA VAL A 174 -29.74 17.48 -8.20
C VAL A 174 -28.53 16.56 -8.13
N GLU A 175 -27.36 16.97 -8.64
CA GLU A 175 -26.13 16.19 -8.53
C GLU A 175 -25.70 16.04 -7.05
N ALA A 176 -25.75 17.10 -6.26
CA ALA A 176 -25.44 17.07 -4.83
C ALA A 176 -26.38 16.09 -4.06
N ALA A 177 -27.69 16.16 -4.31
CA ALA A 177 -28.66 15.25 -3.70
C ALA A 177 -28.48 13.77 -4.14
N LEU A 178 -28.02 13.54 -5.38
CA LEU A 178 -27.63 12.21 -5.85
C LEU A 178 -26.37 11.72 -5.15
N VAL A 179 -25.34 12.57 -4.99
CA VAL A 179 -24.12 12.25 -4.24
C VAL A 179 -24.44 11.89 -2.79
N ASP A 180 -25.30 12.64 -2.11
CA ASP A 180 -25.79 12.30 -0.77
C ASP A 180 -26.47 10.91 -0.74
N LYS A 181 -27.36 10.64 -1.71
CA LYS A 181 -28.06 9.36 -1.75
C LYS A 181 -27.13 8.18 -2.05
N TYR A 182 -26.17 8.33 -2.97
CA TYR A 182 -25.21 7.28 -3.25
C TYR A 182 -24.24 7.06 -2.08
N ALA A 183 -23.83 8.10 -1.36
CA ALA A 183 -23.01 7.97 -0.15
C ALA A 183 -23.72 7.13 0.94
N GLU A 184 -25.03 7.30 1.10
CA GLU A 184 -25.85 6.41 1.94
C GLU A 184 -25.89 4.97 1.39
N LEU A 185 -26.17 4.81 0.09
CA LEU A 185 -26.33 3.51 -0.57
C LEU A 185 -25.06 2.65 -0.59
N ILE A 186 -23.86 3.25 -0.63
CA ILE A 186 -22.56 2.57 -0.47
C ILE A 186 -22.58 1.63 0.76
N VAL A 187 -23.27 2.04 1.83
CA VAL A 187 -23.45 1.24 3.06
C VAL A 187 -24.82 0.56 3.10
N SER A 188 -25.91 1.30 2.89
CA SER A 188 -27.26 0.83 3.19
C SER A 188 -27.75 -0.24 2.21
N ALA A 189 -27.29 -0.21 0.96
CA ALA A 189 -27.81 -1.07 -0.10
C ALA A 189 -27.45 -2.55 0.07
N HIS A 190 -26.34 -2.90 0.72
CA HIS A 190 -25.96 -4.29 0.99
C HIS A 190 -27.09 -5.10 1.69
N GLN A 191 -27.04 -6.44 1.59
CA GLN A 191 -27.90 -7.32 2.40
C GLN A 191 -27.67 -7.09 3.90
N SER A 192 -28.68 -7.38 4.72
CA SER A 192 -28.68 -7.12 6.18
C SER A 192 -27.58 -7.87 6.95
N ASP A 193 -27.23 -9.07 6.48
CA ASP A 193 -26.20 -9.95 7.05
C ASP A 193 -24.79 -9.69 6.49
N CYS A 194 -24.66 -8.90 5.42
CA CYS A 194 -23.39 -8.69 4.74
C CYS A 194 -22.32 -8.03 5.64
N LEU A 195 -21.16 -8.67 5.77
CA LEU A 195 -20.03 -8.15 6.56
C LEU A 195 -19.55 -6.78 6.05
N TRP A 196 -19.57 -6.56 4.72
CA TRP A 196 -19.26 -5.28 4.10
C TRP A 196 -20.25 -4.17 4.43
N LYS A 197 -21.48 -4.49 4.88
CA LYS A 197 -22.42 -3.51 5.47
C LYS A 197 -21.96 -3.05 6.85
N ARG A 198 -21.48 -3.99 7.68
CA ARG A 198 -21.07 -3.73 9.06
C ARG A 198 -19.76 -2.96 9.15
N ARG A 199 -18.72 -3.39 8.43
CA ARG A 199 -17.39 -2.75 8.46
C ARG A 199 -16.72 -2.80 7.09
N GLY A 200 -16.31 -1.63 6.60
CA GLY A 200 -15.48 -1.44 5.42
C GLY A 200 -13.97 -1.50 5.72
N CYS A 201 -13.17 -1.13 4.73
CA CYS A 201 -11.74 -0.91 4.89
C CYS A 201 -11.45 0.35 5.71
N ASP A 202 -10.24 0.41 6.28
CA ASP A 202 -9.72 1.60 6.95
C ASP A 202 -9.19 2.62 5.93
N ASP A 203 -9.29 3.92 6.21
CA ASP A 203 -8.81 4.99 5.32
C ASP A 203 -7.29 4.96 5.15
N SER A 204 -6.56 4.56 6.20
CA SER A 204 -5.10 4.43 6.16
C SER A 204 -4.59 3.27 5.31
N LEU A 205 -5.48 2.43 4.75
CA LEU A 205 -5.10 1.24 3.98
C LEU A 205 -4.51 1.57 2.60
N LEU A 206 -4.85 2.72 2.02
CA LEU A 206 -4.23 3.19 0.77
C LEU A 206 -2.85 3.82 0.98
N ARG A 207 -2.61 4.39 2.17
CA ARG A 207 -1.37 5.09 2.54
C ARG A 207 -0.13 4.24 2.26
N LEU A 208 0.90 4.89 1.73
CA LEU A 208 2.18 4.26 1.44
C LEU A 208 3.07 4.23 2.68
N SER A 209 3.82 3.14 2.85
CA SER A 209 4.71 2.95 4.01
C SER A 209 6.15 3.29 3.65
N PHE A 210 6.71 4.25 4.38
CA PHE A 210 8.12 4.67 4.32
C PHE A 210 8.86 4.33 5.62
N MET A 211 8.43 3.27 6.33
CA MET A 211 9.04 2.86 7.62
C MET A 211 10.48 2.30 7.49
N SER A 212 10.92 2.01 6.27
CA SER A 212 12.28 1.57 5.95
C SER A 212 12.75 2.32 4.72
N SER A 213 13.74 3.20 4.88
CA SER A 213 14.35 3.96 3.78
C SER A 213 14.89 3.01 2.71
N LYS A 214 15.60 1.96 3.12
CA LYS A 214 16.07 0.90 2.22
C LYS A 214 14.94 0.30 1.37
N ALA A 215 13.84 -0.14 1.98
CA ALA A 215 12.73 -0.72 1.22
C ALA A 215 12.05 0.29 0.27
N ALA A 216 12.02 1.58 0.65
CA ALA A 216 11.51 2.65 -0.20
C ALA A 216 12.43 2.93 -1.41
N ILE A 217 13.76 2.88 -1.20
CA ILE A 217 14.78 3.04 -2.24
C ILE A 217 14.83 1.81 -3.16
N ASP A 218 14.73 0.58 -2.62
CA ASP A 218 14.63 -0.66 -3.40
C ASP A 218 13.38 -0.62 -4.31
N ALA A 219 12.23 -0.20 -3.76
CA ALA A 219 11.00 -0.03 -4.54
C ALA A 219 11.11 1.11 -5.58
N LEU A 220 11.85 2.19 -5.29
CA LEU A 220 12.15 3.26 -6.25
C LEU A 220 13.04 2.73 -7.38
N ARG A 221 14.08 1.95 -7.06
CA ARG A 221 14.97 1.30 -8.05
C ARG A 221 14.18 0.39 -8.98
N GLN A 222 13.27 -0.42 -8.44
CA GLN A 222 12.41 -1.27 -9.25
C GLN A 222 11.61 -0.45 -10.28
N ARG A 223 10.95 0.64 -9.85
CA ARG A 223 10.21 1.53 -10.74
C ARG A 223 11.11 2.17 -11.80
N TYR A 224 12.28 2.64 -11.39
CA TYR A 224 13.29 3.24 -12.27
C TYR A 224 13.75 2.25 -13.36
N VAL A 225 14.18 1.04 -13.00
CA VAL A 225 14.64 0.01 -13.95
C VAL A 225 13.54 -0.39 -14.93
N GLU A 226 12.30 -0.56 -14.46
CA GLU A 226 11.16 -0.87 -15.33
C GLU A 226 10.84 0.28 -16.30
N LEU A 227 11.05 1.54 -15.92
CA LEU A 227 10.88 2.71 -16.80
C LEU A 227 12.07 2.86 -17.76
N CYS A 228 13.30 2.56 -17.35
CA CYS A 228 14.47 2.53 -18.24
C CYS A 228 14.33 1.49 -19.35
N ALA A 229 13.74 0.32 -19.06
CA ALA A 229 13.40 -0.69 -20.07
C ALA A 229 12.33 -0.22 -21.09
N ARG A 230 11.82 1.01 -20.96
CA ARG A 230 10.84 1.67 -21.84
C ARG A 230 11.37 2.95 -22.49
N GLU A 231 12.68 3.20 -22.42
CA GLU A 231 13.37 4.40 -22.93
C GLU A 231 12.83 4.92 -24.28
N PRO A 232 12.57 4.08 -25.32
CA PRO A 232 12.06 4.57 -26.61
C PRO A 232 10.75 5.36 -26.50
N PHE A 233 9.93 5.10 -25.48
CA PHE A 233 8.65 5.76 -25.24
C PHE A 233 8.66 6.76 -24.08
N ILE A 234 9.70 6.78 -23.24
CA ILE A 234 9.84 7.74 -22.13
C ILE A 234 9.96 9.17 -22.72
N PRO A 235 9.17 10.16 -22.26
CA PRO A 235 9.29 11.55 -22.67
C PRO A 235 10.67 12.14 -22.36
N TYR A 236 11.09 13.16 -23.10
CA TYR A 236 12.31 13.90 -22.76
C TYR A 236 12.12 14.68 -21.45
N GLU A 237 13.21 15.02 -20.76
CA GLU A 237 13.15 15.77 -19.49
C GLU A 237 12.44 17.13 -19.66
N PHE A 238 12.65 17.82 -20.79
CA PHE A 238 11.94 19.07 -21.11
C PHE A 238 10.45 18.88 -21.41
N ASN A 239 9.96 17.66 -21.66
CA ASN A 239 8.52 17.38 -21.75
C ASN A 239 7.89 17.19 -20.36
N LEU A 240 8.68 17.16 -19.27
CA LEU A 240 8.17 17.00 -17.92
C LEU A 240 7.96 18.35 -17.24
N HIS A 241 6.81 18.52 -16.60
CA HIS A 241 6.56 19.62 -15.67
C HIS A 241 6.74 19.09 -14.25
N LEU A 242 7.83 19.48 -13.60
CA LEU A 242 8.19 19.05 -12.25
C LEU A 242 7.94 20.20 -11.25
N PRO A 243 7.57 19.90 -9.99
CA PRO A 243 7.50 20.91 -8.93
C PRO A 243 8.84 21.64 -8.74
N GLU A 244 8.80 22.95 -8.49
CA GLU A 244 9.99 23.80 -8.32
C GLU A 244 10.90 23.35 -7.17
N ASP A 245 10.37 22.63 -6.17
CA ASP A 245 11.13 22.08 -5.05
C ASP A 245 11.75 20.69 -5.31
N LEU A 246 11.62 20.15 -6.53
CA LEU A 246 12.29 18.93 -6.97
C LEU A 246 13.49 19.23 -7.89
N ILE A 247 14.68 19.22 -7.31
CA ILE A 247 15.96 19.28 -8.05
C ILE A 247 16.44 17.85 -8.29
N LEU A 248 16.45 17.38 -9.54
CA LEU A 248 16.83 15.99 -9.85
C LEU A 248 18.33 15.71 -9.60
N ASP A 249 19.20 16.70 -9.77
CA ASP A 249 20.64 16.58 -9.51
C ASP A 249 20.93 16.24 -8.05
N ASP A 250 20.32 16.96 -7.11
CA ASP A 250 20.39 16.67 -5.67
C ASP A 250 19.96 15.23 -5.35
N VAL A 251 18.95 14.70 -6.06
CA VAL A 251 18.48 13.32 -5.87
C VAL A 251 19.46 12.30 -6.45
N VAL A 252 20.06 12.58 -7.61
CA VAL A 252 21.10 11.75 -8.21
C VAL A 252 22.32 11.65 -7.30
N ASP A 253 22.76 12.76 -6.71
CA ASP A 253 23.91 12.82 -5.80
C ASP A 253 23.65 12.15 -4.43
N GLN A 254 22.40 12.16 -3.93
CA GLN A 254 22.02 11.50 -2.68
C GLN A 254 21.86 9.98 -2.81
N LEU A 255 21.43 9.52 -3.99
CA LEU A 255 21.33 8.10 -4.29
C LEU A 255 22.73 7.46 -4.34
N SER A 256 22.81 6.18 -3.99
CA SER A 256 24.07 5.45 -4.03
C SER A 256 24.51 5.23 -5.49
N PRO A 257 25.81 5.28 -5.85
CA PRO A 257 26.24 5.14 -7.25
C PRO A 257 25.80 3.83 -7.91
N ASP A 258 25.69 2.76 -7.13
CA ASP A 258 25.18 1.45 -7.58
C ASP A 258 23.68 1.47 -7.91
N PHE A 259 22.91 2.49 -7.52
CA PHE A 259 21.48 2.65 -7.81
C PHE A 259 21.22 2.66 -9.33
N PHE A 260 22.08 3.34 -10.09
CA PHE A 260 21.92 3.54 -11.53
C PHE A 260 22.50 2.40 -12.37
N THR A 261 23.30 1.51 -11.78
CA THR A 261 23.88 0.36 -12.49
C THR A 261 22.77 -0.58 -12.98
N ASN A 262 22.67 -0.76 -14.29
CA ASN A 262 21.79 -1.75 -14.91
C ASN A 262 22.64 -2.62 -15.85
N GLU A 263 22.51 -3.95 -15.73
CA GLU A 263 23.20 -4.92 -16.59
C GLU A 263 22.87 -4.74 -18.08
N GLN A 264 21.80 -4.00 -18.39
CA GLN A 264 21.29 -3.75 -19.74
C GLN A 264 21.70 -2.38 -20.31
N SER A 265 22.35 -1.49 -19.54
CA SER A 265 22.74 -0.15 -20.00
C SER A 265 24.23 -0.05 -20.29
N VAL A 266 24.59 0.32 -21.52
CA VAL A 266 25.99 0.52 -21.94
C VAL A 266 26.62 1.79 -21.33
N THR A 267 25.79 2.77 -20.96
CA THR A 267 26.22 4.01 -20.29
C THR A 267 25.68 4.04 -18.86
N ASN A 268 26.55 4.35 -17.88
CA ASN A 268 26.16 4.54 -16.47
C ASN A 268 25.48 5.91 -16.21
N THR A 269 24.91 6.52 -17.26
CA THR A 269 24.27 7.84 -17.20
C THR A 269 22.82 7.70 -16.70
N PRO A 270 22.42 8.36 -15.60
CA PRO A 270 21.05 8.30 -15.09
C PRO A 270 20.02 8.76 -16.13
N ASN A 271 18.97 7.97 -16.36
CA ASN A 271 17.82 8.40 -17.15
C ASN A 271 16.93 9.30 -16.27
N ARG A 272 17.15 10.62 -16.35
CA ARG A 272 16.50 11.62 -15.49
C ARG A 272 14.98 11.63 -15.61
N ALA A 273 14.44 11.46 -16.81
CA ALA A 273 13.00 11.38 -17.03
C ALA A 273 12.37 10.10 -16.39
N ALA A 274 13.04 8.95 -16.52
CA ALA A 274 12.62 7.72 -15.84
C ALA A 274 12.73 7.84 -14.31
N LEU A 275 13.77 8.51 -13.79
CA LEU A 275 13.93 8.79 -12.36
C LEU A 275 12.80 9.68 -11.84
N ALA A 276 12.50 10.79 -12.53
CA ALA A 276 11.40 11.67 -12.18
C ALA A 276 10.06 10.91 -12.09
N LEU A 277 9.69 10.17 -13.14
CA LEU A 277 8.48 9.35 -13.15
C LEU A 277 8.47 8.32 -12.00
N ALA A 278 9.60 7.68 -11.71
CA ALA A 278 9.73 6.73 -10.60
C ALA A 278 9.57 7.39 -9.22
N LEU A 279 10.06 8.63 -9.01
CA LEU A 279 9.89 9.39 -7.77
C LEU A 279 8.42 9.72 -7.49
N PHE A 280 7.64 10.04 -8.53
CA PHE A 280 6.19 10.24 -8.42
C PHE A 280 5.38 8.93 -8.42
N GLY A 281 6.02 7.77 -8.29
CA GLY A 281 5.33 6.49 -8.12
C GLY A 281 4.77 5.87 -9.40
N TRP A 282 5.18 6.35 -10.57
CA TRP A 282 4.92 5.68 -11.84
C TRP A 282 5.85 4.49 -12.01
N GLN A 283 5.36 3.46 -12.66
CA GLN A 283 6.05 2.20 -12.89
C GLN A 283 5.69 1.67 -14.28
N GLY A 284 6.49 0.78 -14.85
CA GLY A 284 6.13 0.12 -16.11
C GLY A 284 4.84 -0.70 -15.98
N LEU A 285 3.95 -0.61 -16.97
CA LEU A 285 2.76 -1.48 -17.01
C LEU A 285 3.15 -2.86 -17.56
N THR A 286 2.78 -3.92 -16.83
CA THR A 286 2.92 -5.32 -17.29
C THR A 286 1.55 -5.99 -17.34
N ASN A 287 1.18 -6.52 -18.50
CA ASN A 287 -0.08 -7.24 -18.72
C ASN A 287 0.13 -8.75 -18.59
N THR A 288 -0.79 -9.46 -17.94
CA THR A 288 -0.70 -10.92 -17.72
C THR A 288 -0.73 -11.76 -18.99
N ARG A 289 -1.24 -11.23 -20.11
CA ARG A 289 -1.33 -11.95 -21.40
C ARG A 289 -0.25 -11.55 -22.41
N ILE A 290 0.20 -10.30 -22.36
CA ILE A 290 1.06 -9.70 -23.41
C ILE A 290 2.47 -9.39 -22.86
N GLY A 291 2.69 -9.43 -21.54
CA GLY A 291 3.95 -9.06 -20.92
C GLY A 291 4.10 -7.54 -20.75
N ALA A 292 5.32 -7.03 -20.86
CA ALA A 292 5.62 -5.61 -20.67
C ALA A 292 4.98 -4.75 -21.76
N VAL A 293 4.13 -3.79 -21.35
CA VAL A 293 3.56 -2.78 -22.26
C VAL A 293 4.54 -1.62 -22.34
N ALA A 294 5.26 -1.53 -23.46
CA ALA A 294 6.41 -0.64 -23.60
C ALA A 294 6.04 0.86 -23.57
N ASN A 295 4.93 1.25 -24.20
CA ASN A 295 4.50 2.63 -24.33
C ASN A 295 3.62 3.15 -23.18
N THR A 296 3.48 2.38 -22.08
CA THR A 296 2.54 2.68 -21.01
C THR A 296 3.18 2.55 -19.62
N ALA A 297 3.00 3.57 -18.79
CA ALA A 297 3.27 3.53 -17.35
C ALA A 297 1.96 3.41 -16.56
N SER A 298 2.03 2.93 -15.32
CA SER A 298 0.90 2.83 -14.41
C SER A 298 1.29 3.12 -12.96
N CYS A 299 0.37 3.74 -12.21
CA CYS A 299 0.49 3.86 -10.76
C CYS A 299 -0.19 2.67 -10.09
N HIS A 300 0.57 1.80 -9.43
CA HIS A 300 0.04 0.63 -8.71
C HIS A 300 -0.76 0.96 -7.43
N THR A 301 -0.98 2.26 -7.12
CA THR A 301 -1.82 2.68 -5.98
C THR A 301 -3.17 3.24 -6.42
N CYS A 302 -3.20 4.19 -7.38
CA CYS A 302 -4.46 4.70 -7.91
C CYS A 302 -4.95 4.01 -9.20
N GLN A 303 -4.21 3.03 -9.71
CA GLN A 303 -4.54 2.24 -10.90
C GLN A 303 -4.72 3.08 -12.19
N ARG A 304 -4.23 4.33 -12.21
CA ARG A 304 -4.14 5.14 -13.43
C ARG A 304 -3.08 4.56 -14.36
N ARG A 305 -3.38 4.53 -15.66
CA ARG A 305 -2.45 4.19 -16.75
C ARG A 305 -2.18 5.46 -17.58
N LEU A 306 -0.95 5.66 -18.01
CA LEU A 306 -0.50 6.76 -18.87
C LEU A 306 0.17 6.23 -20.12
N GLY A 307 -0.34 6.63 -21.29
CA GLY A 307 0.36 6.44 -22.56
C GLY A 307 1.52 7.43 -22.66
N LEU A 308 2.75 6.96 -22.44
CA LEU A 308 3.96 7.78 -22.41
C LEU A 308 4.19 8.51 -23.75
N TRP A 309 3.82 7.86 -24.85
CA TRP A 309 3.87 8.38 -26.22
C TRP A 309 3.07 9.67 -26.44
N MET A 310 2.07 9.98 -25.60
CA MET A 310 1.29 11.22 -25.71
C MET A 310 2.11 12.47 -25.35
N PHE A 311 3.21 12.29 -24.63
CA PHE A 311 4.01 13.37 -24.06
C PHE A 311 5.45 13.40 -24.58
N LYS A 312 5.88 12.43 -25.39
CA LYS A 312 7.22 12.43 -26.03
C LYS A 312 7.15 13.20 -27.34
N SER A 313 7.99 14.24 -27.49
CA SER A 313 8.17 14.92 -28.79
C SER A 313 8.60 13.91 -29.85
N LYS A 314 8.01 13.97 -31.05
CA LYS A 314 8.27 12.96 -32.09
C LYS A 314 9.63 13.13 -32.74
N GLU A 315 10.04 14.38 -32.96
CA GLU A 315 11.30 14.73 -33.61
C GLU A 315 11.93 15.92 -32.88
N VAL A 316 13.23 15.80 -32.61
CA VAL A 316 14.07 16.77 -31.89
C VAL A 316 15.40 16.82 -32.64
N ASP A 317 15.96 18.01 -32.85
CA ASP A 317 17.27 18.14 -33.50
C ASP A 317 18.44 17.85 -32.54
N GLU A 318 19.66 17.81 -33.10
CA GLU A 318 20.90 17.58 -32.34
C GLU A 318 21.16 18.61 -31.23
N SER A 319 20.52 19.79 -31.30
CA SER A 319 20.61 20.85 -30.29
C SER A 319 19.54 20.76 -29.19
N GLY A 320 18.65 19.76 -29.27
CA GLY A 320 17.55 19.57 -28.33
C GLY A 320 16.29 20.39 -28.66
N LYS A 321 16.25 21.06 -29.82
CA LYS A 321 15.10 21.86 -30.24
C LYS A 321 14.02 20.96 -30.84
N ILE A 322 12.78 21.17 -30.42
CA ILE A 322 11.61 20.42 -30.87
C ILE A 322 11.32 20.76 -32.34
N ILE A 323 11.37 19.76 -33.23
CA ILE A 323 10.95 19.87 -34.64
C ILE A 323 9.46 19.51 -34.73
N VAL A 324 9.08 18.35 -34.19
CA VAL A 324 7.71 17.86 -34.16
C VAL A 324 7.29 17.60 -32.71
N PRO A 325 6.35 18.38 -32.15
CA PRO A 325 5.97 18.28 -30.75
C PRO A 325 5.21 17.00 -30.43
N ALA A 326 5.07 16.75 -29.13
CA ALA A 326 4.22 15.71 -28.59
C ALA A 326 2.72 16.03 -28.85
N PRO A 327 1.83 15.03 -28.85
CA PRO A 327 0.38 15.26 -28.86
C PRO A 327 -0.18 16.09 -27.69
N MET A 328 0.52 16.08 -26.54
CA MET A 328 0.21 16.86 -25.34
C MET A 328 1.41 17.72 -24.95
N ASP A 329 1.17 18.96 -24.50
CA ASP A 329 2.21 19.96 -24.25
C ASP A 329 3.30 19.50 -23.26
N TYR A 330 2.88 18.95 -22.11
CA TYR A 330 3.76 18.47 -21.05
C TYR A 330 3.12 17.33 -20.26
N LEU A 331 3.96 16.51 -19.62
CA LEU A 331 3.58 15.53 -18.61
C LEU A 331 3.89 16.08 -17.22
N ASP A 332 2.88 16.27 -16.40
CA ASP A 332 3.03 16.57 -14.97
C ASP A 332 2.84 15.27 -14.16
N PRO A 333 3.94 14.65 -13.66
CA PRO A 333 3.85 13.33 -13.05
C PRO A 333 3.08 13.33 -11.72
N GLU A 334 2.95 14.47 -11.03
CA GLU A 334 2.13 14.58 -9.84
C GLU A 334 0.65 14.71 -10.20
N ARG A 335 0.32 15.65 -11.10
CA ARG A 335 -1.08 15.98 -11.42
C ARG A 335 -1.80 14.85 -12.15
N GLU A 336 -1.11 14.02 -12.92
CA GLU A 336 -1.70 12.88 -13.64
C GLU A 336 -2.27 11.76 -12.77
N HIS A 337 -1.92 11.72 -11.47
CA HIS A 337 -2.56 10.79 -10.54
C HIS A 337 -4.04 11.11 -10.32
N ARG A 338 -4.87 10.08 -10.11
CA ARG A 338 -6.24 10.27 -9.59
C ARG A 338 -6.18 11.01 -8.26
N PHE A 339 -7.15 11.88 -7.99
CA PHE A 339 -7.15 12.81 -6.85
C PHE A 339 -7.02 12.15 -5.47
N PHE A 340 -7.40 10.88 -5.32
CA PHE A 340 -7.26 10.12 -4.07
C PHE A 340 -5.88 9.43 -3.90
N CYS A 341 -4.99 9.52 -4.88
CA CYS A 341 -3.71 8.83 -4.85
C CYS A 341 -2.79 9.42 -3.77
N PRO A 342 -2.22 8.64 -2.84
CA PRO A 342 -1.27 9.15 -1.86
C PRO A 342 0.00 9.76 -2.46
N TRP A 343 0.34 9.42 -3.72
CA TRP A 343 1.41 10.08 -4.47
C TRP A 343 1.13 11.55 -4.81
N LYS A 344 -0.12 12.01 -4.76
CA LYS A 344 -0.51 13.41 -5.02
C LYS A 344 -1.23 14.06 -3.83
N ASN A 345 -1.96 13.24 -3.07
CA ASN A 345 -2.86 13.68 -2.02
C ASN A 345 -2.21 13.46 -0.65
N ALA A 346 -1.77 14.57 -0.05
CA ALA A 346 -1.18 14.61 1.27
C ALA A 346 -2.12 14.06 2.36
N ALA A 347 -3.42 14.37 2.32
CA ALA A 347 -4.39 13.87 3.30
C ALA A 347 -4.58 12.35 3.21
N ALA A 348 -4.58 11.78 1.99
CA ALA A 348 -4.60 10.32 1.78
C ALA A 348 -3.28 9.62 2.20
N GLN A 349 -2.19 10.39 2.34
CA GLN A 349 -0.91 9.92 2.85
C GLN A 349 -0.73 10.18 4.36
N SER A 350 -1.57 11.03 4.96
CA SER A 350 -1.55 11.37 6.38
C SER A 350 -1.84 10.15 7.27
N ARG A 351 -1.39 10.22 8.53
CA ARG A 351 -1.66 9.19 9.55
C ARG A 351 -2.94 9.44 10.36
N GLY A 352 -3.71 10.49 10.04
CA GLY A 352 -5.00 10.79 10.68
C GLY A 352 -4.95 11.12 12.18
N HIS A 353 -3.73 11.32 12.72
CA HIS A 353 -3.47 11.49 14.15
C HIS A 353 -2.81 12.84 14.48
N ALA A 354 -3.11 13.88 13.70
CA ALA A 354 -2.82 15.26 14.05
C ALA A 354 -3.78 15.74 15.17
N THR A 355 -3.59 15.21 16.38
CA THR A 355 -4.13 15.85 17.59
C THR A 355 -3.53 17.25 17.70
N GLN A 356 -4.35 18.23 18.07
CA GLN A 356 -4.00 19.66 18.13
C GLN A 356 -2.95 19.99 19.21
N SER A 357 -1.70 19.54 19.04
CA SER A 357 -0.59 19.84 19.93
C SER A 357 0.78 19.56 19.29
N SER A 358 1.64 20.57 19.30
CA SER A 358 3.09 20.57 18.97
C SER A 358 3.50 20.32 17.50
N SER A 359 4.11 21.37 16.92
CA SER A 359 4.85 21.45 15.65
C SER A 359 4.09 21.13 14.34
N GLU A 360 4.37 21.92 13.31
CA GLU A 360 3.89 21.78 11.93
C GLU A 360 4.29 20.43 11.31
N SER A 361 3.55 19.36 11.61
CA SER A 361 3.57 18.15 10.79
C SER A 361 2.73 18.40 9.54
N THR A 362 3.25 19.21 8.61
CA THR A 362 2.62 19.46 7.32
C THR A 362 2.39 18.12 6.63
N ASP A 363 1.13 17.77 6.38
CA ASP A 363 0.80 16.57 5.62
C ASP A 363 1.48 16.66 4.25
N MET A 364 2.24 15.63 3.89
CA MET A 364 3.03 15.60 2.66
C MET A 364 2.59 14.44 1.75
N PRO A 365 2.53 14.65 0.42
CA PRO A 365 2.32 13.56 -0.52
C PRO A 365 3.50 12.58 -0.50
N ALA A 366 3.27 11.36 -0.96
CA ALA A 366 4.22 10.26 -0.83
C ALA A 366 5.54 10.49 -1.58
N TRP A 367 5.58 11.33 -2.62
CA TRP A 367 6.83 11.68 -3.30
C TRP A 367 7.76 12.52 -2.40
N LYS A 368 7.24 13.50 -1.66
CA LYS A 368 8.04 14.27 -0.68
C LYS A 368 8.53 13.39 0.47
N MET A 369 7.71 12.44 0.93
CA MET A 369 8.15 11.44 1.91
C MET A 369 9.25 10.53 1.37
N LEU A 370 9.22 10.18 0.08
CA LEU A 370 10.27 9.41 -0.57
C LEU A 370 11.57 10.23 -0.68
N LEU A 371 11.51 11.51 -1.08
CA LEU A 371 12.69 12.39 -1.08
C LEU A 371 13.32 12.52 0.30
N GLN A 372 12.51 12.72 1.34
CA GLN A 372 13.01 12.74 2.73
C GLN A 372 13.66 11.41 3.13
N SER A 373 13.14 10.27 2.63
CA SER A 373 13.72 8.95 2.88
C SER A 373 15.08 8.76 2.18
N ILE A 374 15.22 9.26 0.95
CA ILE A 374 16.49 9.28 0.18
C ILE A 374 17.52 10.14 0.90
N LYS A 375 17.15 11.36 1.28
CA LYS A 375 18.02 12.30 2.02
C LYS A 375 18.49 11.69 3.34
N ASN A 376 17.58 11.15 4.14
CA ASN A 376 17.93 10.50 5.41
C ASN A 376 18.92 9.34 5.23
N GLU A 377 18.76 8.53 4.18
CA GLU A 377 19.70 7.44 3.88
C GLU A 377 21.07 7.96 3.43
N SER A 378 21.10 9.04 2.64
CA SER A 378 22.33 9.72 2.23
C SER A 378 23.08 10.33 3.43
N ASP A 379 22.37 11.04 4.30
CA ASP A 379 22.94 11.61 5.54
C ASP A 379 23.52 10.52 6.44
N LEU A 380 22.80 9.40 6.62
CA LEU A 380 23.30 8.24 7.37
C LEU A 380 24.55 7.64 6.73
N ARG A 381 24.57 7.46 5.39
CA ARG A 381 25.74 6.97 4.65
C ARG A 381 26.96 7.86 4.88
N MET A 382 26.80 9.18 4.76
CA MET A 382 27.85 10.18 4.98
C MET A 382 28.40 10.17 6.41
N VAL A 383 27.57 9.87 7.41
CA VAL A 383 28.00 9.68 8.81
C VAL A 383 28.81 8.38 8.97
N TYR A 384 28.35 7.25 8.42
CA TYR A 384 29.06 5.97 8.52
C TYR A 384 30.37 5.93 7.72
N GLU A 385 30.45 6.63 6.59
CA GLU A 385 31.66 6.78 5.78
C GLU A 385 32.67 7.78 6.39
N GLY A 386 32.36 8.39 7.53
CA GLY A 386 33.23 9.39 8.18
C GLY A 386 33.37 10.70 7.42
N ARG A 387 32.53 10.92 6.39
CA ARG A 387 32.56 12.09 5.51
C ARG A 387 31.73 13.27 6.03
N ALA A 388 30.91 13.04 7.06
CA ALA A 388 30.23 14.08 7.81
C ALA A 388 31.23 15.08 8.43
N ARG A 389 31.21 16.33 7.96
CA ARG A 389 31.94 17.42 8.62
C ARG A 389 31.39 17.59 10.03
N SER A 390 32.25 17.40 11.03
CA SER A 390 31.96 17.83 12.41
C SER A 390 31.52 19.31 12.37
N PRO A 391 30.43 19.70 13.04
CA PRO A 391 29.91 21.07 12.97
C PRO A 391 30.99 22.03 13.48
N SER A 392 31.61 22.75 12.55
CA SER A 392 32.81 23.52 12.82
C SER A 392 32.51 24.64 13.81
N LYS A 393 33.08 24.51 15.01
CA LYS A 393 33.11 25.50 16.09
C LYS A 393 33.35 26.89 15.52
N LEU A 394 32.33 27.73 15.49
CA LEU A 394 32.40 29.07 14.91
C LEU A 394 33.51 29.88 15.58
N THR A 395 34.46 30.33 14.78
CA THR A 395 35.60 31.14 15.22
C THR A 395 35.13 32.56 15.53
N ALA A 396 34.79 32.79 16.80
CA ALA A 396 34.49 34.13 17.30
C ALA A 396 35.75 35.01 17.21
N LYS A 397 35.85 35.81 16.13
CA LYS A 397 36.78 36.94 16.08
C LYS A 397 36.41 37.93 17.19
N GLY A 398 37.37 38.25 18.04
CA GLY A 398 37.18 39.23 19.10
C GLY A 398 36.94 40.63 18.53
N SER A 399 35.97 41.33 19.12
CA SER A 399 35.88 42.79 19.08
C SER A 399 35.51 43.25 20.49
N SER A 400 36.38 44.03 21.10
CA SER A 400 36.22 44.56 22.45
C SER A 400 35.51 45.91 22.42
N THR A 401 34.44 46.06 23.19
CA THR A 401 34.19 47.22 24.10
C THR A 401 32.86 47.04 24.86
N PRO A 402 32.67 47.71 26.01
CA PRO A 402 31.67 47.32 27.01
C PRO A 402 30.37 48.16 26.97
N HIS A 403 29.26 47.62 27.51
CA HIS A 403 28.60 48.17 28.71
C HIS A 403 27.25 47.51 29.10
N LYS A 404 27.05 47.40 30.42
CA LYS A 404 25.79 47.52 31.19
C LYS A 404 24.68 46.46 31.00
N THR A 405 24.66 45.51 31.92
CA THR A 405 23.44 44.82 32.40
C THR A 405 22.82 45.59 33.58
N PRO A 406 21.50 45.70 33.73
CA PRO A 406 20.86 46.12 34.98
C PRO A 406 20.80 44.96 36.00
N THR A 407 21.00 45.30 37.28
CA THR A 407 20.79 44.45 38.47
C THR A 407 19.32 44.03 38.64
N ARG A 408 18.96 42.99 39.41
CA ARG A 408 18.93 42.95 40.90
C ARG A 408 18.26 41.63 41.38
N PRO A 409 18.42 41.12 42.62
CA PRO A 409 19.62 40.98 43.46
C PRO A 409 19.85 39.52 43.95
N GLY A 410 21.07 39.19 44.37
CA GLY A 410 21.30 38.15 45.38
C GLY A 410 21.31 38.76 46.79
N GLY A 411 20.85 38.00 47.80
CA GLY A 411 20.99 38.40 49.20
C GLY A 411 22.39 38.09 49.74
N SER A 412 23.02 39.07 50.38
CA SER A 412 24.40 39.01 50.89
C SER A 412 24.49 38.51 52.34
N GLY A 413 25.51 37.70 52.63
CA GLY A 413 26.06 37.43 53.97
C GLY A 413 27.60 37.56 53.93
N HIS A 414 28.21 38.09 54.98
CA HIS A 414 29.52 38.76 54.90
C HIS A 414 30.80 37.88 54.84
N THR A 415 31.77 38.46 54.14
CA THR A 415 33.27 38.40 54.16
C THR A 415 33.94 38.27 55.55
N PRO A 416 35.28 37.94 55.70
CA PRO A 416 36.38 38.32 54.76
C PRO A 416 37.61 37.38 54.53
N GLN A 417 38.28 37.65 53.39
CA GLN A 417 39.74 37.68 53.11
C GLN A 417 40.67 36.47 53.38
N ILE A 418 41.30 35.97 52.31
CA ILE A 418 42.77 35.83 52.14
C ILE A 418 43.07 35.78 50.62
N SER A 419 44.24 36.28 50.20
CA SER A 419 44.62 36.51 48.79
C SER A 419 45.94 35.81 48.41
N VAL A 420 45.96 34.99 47.36
CA VAL A 420 47.08 34.53 46.47
C VAL A 420 46.56 33.33 45.65
N ASP A 421 47.02 32.96 44.44
CA ASP A 421 47.86 33.58 43.40
C ASP A 421 47.51 32.89 42.05
N LEU A 422 48.08 33.35 40.93
CA LEU A 422 47.95 32.75 39.60
C LEU A 422 48.74 31.45 39.45
N SER A 423 48.11 30.41 38.91
CA SER A 423 48.83 29.37 38.15
C SER A 423 47.94 28.76 37.07
N VAL A 424 48.46 28.80 35.84
CA VAL A 424 47.94 28.06 34.68
C VAL A 424 48.14 26.57 34.91
N ASP A 425 47.11 25.77 34.65
CA ASP A 425 47.31 24.48 33.97
C ASP A 425 46.01 24.06 33.27
N GLY A 426 46.14 23.49 32.08
CA GLY A 426 45.01 23.06 31.26
C GLY A 426 45.23 21.65 30.73
N ASP A 427 44.56 20.67 31.34
CA ASP A 427 44.30 19.34 30.74
C ASP A 427 43.18 18.53 31.44
N ASP A 428 42.44 19.10 32.41
CA ASP A 428 41.53 18.32 33.31
C ASP A 428 40.05 18.21 32.82
N ASP A 429 39.69 18.87 31.71
CA ASP A 429 38.29 18.96 31.27
C ASP A 429 37.77 17.68 30.55
N ASP A 430 38.65 16.89 29.91
CA ASP A 430 38.21 15.66 29.22
C ASP A 430 38.06 14.47 30.17
N ALA A 431 38.92 14.35 31.20
CA ALA A 431 38.77 13.33 32.25
C ALA A 431 37.46 13.52 33.05
N THR A 432 37.10 14.78 33.34
CA THR A 432 35.84 15.10 34.03
C THR A 432 34.60 14.97 33.14
N ARG A 433 34.75 14.92 31.81
CA ARG A 433 33.70 14.53 30.85
C ARG A 433 33.53 13.02 30.74
N ASP A 434 34.61 12.26 30.55
CA ASP A 434 34.54 10.79 30.38
C ASP A 434 34.00 10.09 31.63
N THR A 435 34.32 10.61 32.82
CA THR A 435 33.74 10.15 34.09
C THR A 435 32.23 10.42 34.18
N LYS A 436 31.75 11.60 33.83
CA LYS A 436 30.30 11.93 33.75
C LYS A 436 29.59 11.06 32.71
N GLU A 437 30.24 10.77 31.59
CA GLU A 437 29.68 9.90 30.56
C GLU A 437 29.60 8.43 31.03
N LYS A 438 30.66 7.89 31.64
CA LYS A 438 30.63 6.59 32.35
C LYS A 438 29.50 6.49 33.37
N GLU A 439 29.26 7.56 34.14
CA GLU A 439 28.16 7.61 35.09
C GLU A 439 26.79 7.57 34.40
N ARG A 440 26.64 8.26 33.26
CA ARG A 440 25.43 8.23 32.43
C ARG A 440 25.17 6.82 31.87
N TRP A 441 26.20 6.14 31.38
CA TRP A 441 26.11 4.76 30.86
C TRP A 441 25.88 3.70 31.95
N THR A 442 26.35 3.89 33.19
CA THR A 442 26.03 3.00 34.31
C THR A 442 24.61 3.22 34.84
N ARG A 443 24.14 4.47 34.92
CA ARG A 443 22.72 4.79 35.21
C ARG A 443 21.78 4.17 34.17
N LEU A 444 22.09 4.25 32.87
CA LEU A 444 21.32 3.58 31.81
C LEU A 444 21.30 2.06 31.93
N ARG A 445 22.43 1.41 32.28
CA ARG A 445 22.48 -0.03 32.57
C ARG A 445 21.65 -0.41 33.81
N LYS A 446 21.67 0.43 34.86
CA LYS A 446 20.85 0.21 36.07
C LYS A 446 19.35 0.30 35.77
N VAL A 447 18.91 1.28 34.97
CA VAL A 447 17.52 1.38 34.50
C VAL A 447 17.15 0.16 33.64
N LYS A 448 18.01 -0.26 32.71
CA LYS A 448 17.77 -1.46 31.88
C LYS A 448 17.71 -2.76 32.71
N SER A 449 18.39 -2.80 33.85
CA SER A 449 18.28 -3.90 34.84
C SER A 449 16.96 -3.89 35.62
N MET A 450 16.25 -2.77 35.74
CA MET A 450 14.95 -2.68 36.43
C MET A 450 13.77 -3.08 35.53
N PHE A 451 13.96 -3.07 34.20
CA PHE A 451 12.97 -3.55 33.22
C PHE A 451 13.24 -4.99 32.71
N GLY A 452 14.21 -5.69 33.29
CA GLY A 452 14.49 -7.10 32.99
C GLY A 452 13.49 -8.03 33.66
N THR A 453 12.49 -8.52 32.91
CA THR A 453 11.47 -9.45 33.43
C THR A 453 12.08 -10.81 33.79
N LYS A 454 12.06 -11.14 35.09
CA LYS A 454 12.44 -12.48 35.57
C LYS A 454 11.44 -13.52 35.06
N LYS A 455 11.96 -14.55 34.37
CA LYS A 455 11.20 -15.75 33.97
C LYS A 455 10.47 -16.35 35.18
N LEU A 456 9.20 -16.72 34.97
CA LEU A 456 8.41 -17.47 35.95
C LEU A 456 9.00 -18.87 36.20
N ARG A 457 8.87 -19.33 37.44
CA ARG A 457 9.44 -20.56 37.99
C ARG A 457 8.87 -21.81 37.30
N GLY A 458 9.75 -22.75 36.94
CA GLY A 458 9.41 -24.17 36.94
C GLY A 458 9.84 -24.76 38.28
N SER A 459 8.91 -25.31 39.06
CA SER A 459 9.22 -26.02 40.31
C SER A 459 9.27 -27.51 40.03
N VAL A 460 10.40 -28.15 40.30
CA VAL A 460 10.56 -29.61 40.22
C VAL A 460 9.95 -30.24 41.46
N SER A 461 9.04 -31.20 41.29
CA SER A 461 8.57 -32.09 42.35
C SER A 461 9.18 -33.47 42.17
N SER A 462 9.71 -34.04 43.25
CA SER A 462 10.37 -35.35 43.28
C SER A 462 9.38 -36.51 43.24
N ARG A 463 9.73 -37.58 42.52
CA ARG A 463 9.10 -38.93 42.59
C ARG A 463 9.62 -39.70 43.82
N PRO A 464 8.86 -40.67 44.35
CA PRO A 464 8.79 -42.08 43.87
C PRO A 464 7.33 -42.54 43.56
N ASP A 465 6.99 -43.76 43.08
CA ASP A 465 7.69 -44.81 42.31
C ASP A 465 6.68 -45.67 41.50
N THR A 466 6.98 -46.10 40.27
CA THR A 466 7.37 -47.46 39.78
C THR A 466 6.26 -48.53 39.58
N ALA A 467 6.14 -48.97 38.31
CA ALA A 467 5.64 -50.27 37.77
C ALA A 467 4.12 -50.58 37.56
N ALA A 468 3.89 -51.50 36.60
CA ALA A 468 2.64 -52.12 36.09
C ALA A 468 1.62 -51.18 35.37
N SER A 469 1.24 -51.29 34.09
CA SER A 469 1.29 -52.32 33.02
C SER A 469 0.10 -53.29 32.92
N ILE A 470 -0.52 -53.32 31.71
CA ILE A 470 -1.28 -54.42 31.06
C ILE A 470 -2.81 -54.59 31.30
N LYS A 471 -3.55 -54.27 30.23
CA LYS A 471 -4.67 -55.00 29.54
C LYS A 471 -5.96 -55.48 30.27
N SER A 472 -7.07 -54.92 29.74
CA SER A 472 -8.16 -55.63 29.01
C SER A 472 -9.24 -56.48 29.71
N ASN A 473 -10.49 -55.99 29.54
CA ASN A 473 -11.67 -56.68 28.98
C ASN A 473 -12.58 -57.60 29.85
N ARG A 474 -13.89 -57.48 29.54
CA ARG A 474 -15.02 -58.40 29.80
C ARG A 474 -15.53 -58.67 31.25
N SER A 475 -16.70 -58.05 31.52
CA SER A 475 -18.01 -58.74 31.65
C SER A 475 -18.27 -59.75 32.78
N ILE A 476 -19.34 -59.54 33.59
CA ILE A 476 -20.54 -60.42 33.74
C ILE A 476 -21.50 -59.97 34.89
N LYS A 477 -22.81 -59.88 34.56
CA LYS A 477 -24.06 -60.02 35.38
C LYS A 477 -24.41 -59.18 36.64
N GLY A 478 -25.72 -58.94 36.78
CA GLY A 478 -26.51 -58.80 38.02
C GLY A 478 -26.64 -57.36 38.52
N ASP A 479 -27.83 -56.77 38.66
CA ASP A 479 -29.21 -57.18 38.36
C ASP A 479 -29.98 -56.02 37.67
#